data_AF-A0A350D4L9-F1
#
_entry.id   AF-A0A350D4L9-F1
#
_cell.length_a   1.000
_cell.length_b   1.000
_cell.length_c   1.000
_cell.angle_alpha   90.00
_cell.angle_beta   90.00
_cell.angle_gamma   90.00
#
_symmetry.space_group_name_H-M   'P 1'
#
loop_
_entity.id
_entity.type
_entity.pdbx_description
1 polymer ?
#
loop_
_entity_poly.entity_id
_entity_poly.type
_entity_poly.pdbx_seq_one_letter_code
_entity_poly.pdbx_strand_id
1 'polypeptide(L)'
;MSLFIILLAGGSTKLAAQSTSSGHQLVTDPFYLKVFEEARANFNRGDYKKAFENFKIAAFGLLDEPDLLGQAYVYLTVSAYQLGQADQVEHYLDQISRLKLFGRISASTLPKEVKDKFKEICDSYKILTSG
;
A
#
# COMPACT_ATOMS: atom_id res chain seq x y z
N MET A 1 -17.25 -77.42 17.52
CA MET A 1 -15.85 -77.00 17.27
C MET A 1 -15.79 -76.31 15.93
N SER A 2 -15.45 -75.02 15.91
CA SER A 2 -14.43 -74.42 15.03
C SER A 2 -14.54 -72.90 15.11
N LEU A 3 -13.55 -72.34 15.80
CA LEU A 3 -13.28 -70.94 16.00
C LEU A 3 -12.43 -70.47 14.81
N PHE A 4 -12.89 -69.48 14.05
CA PHE A 4 -12.06 -68.79 13.06
C PHE A 4 -11.88 -67.33 13.50
N ILE A 5 -10.69 -67.04 14.02
CA ILE A 5 -10.20 -65.69 14.27
C ILE A 5 -9.55 -65.23 12.96
N ILE A 6 -10.11 -64.20 12.33
CA ILE A 6 -9.45 -63.50 11.22
C ILE A 6 -8.82 -62.24 11.79
N LEU A 7 -7.49 -62.28 11.96
CA LEU A 7 -6.64 -61.11 12.08
C LEU A 7 -6.61 -60.43 10.71
N LEU A 8 -7.09 -59.20 10.59
CA LEU A 8 -6.83 -58.34 9.44
C LEU A 8 -5.98 -57.16 9.86
N ALA A 9 -4.84 -57.09 9.18
CA ALA A 9 -3.69 -56.26 9.43
C ALA A 9 -4.02 -54.76 9.45
N GLY A 10 -3.30 -54.05 10.31
CA GLY A 10 -3.25 -52.59 10.33
C GLY A 10 -2.77 -52.05 8.98
N GLY A 11 -3.69 -51.45 8.24
CA GLY A 11 -3.38 -50.47 7.22
C GLY A 11 -3.61 -49.09 7.80
N SER A 12 -2.57 -48.46 8.33
CA SER A 12 -2.60 -47.03 8.65
C SER A 12 -2.78 -46.26 7.35
N THR A 13 -4.04 -46.00 6.97
CA THR A 13 -4.37 -44.99 5.98
C THR A 13 -3.85 -43.67 6.49
N LYS A 14 -2.66 -43.28 6.03
CA LYS A 14 -2.19 -41.90 6.14
C LYS A 14 -3.20 -41.06 5.37
N LEU A 15 -4.10 -40.41 6.11
CA LEU A 15 -4.86 -39.27 5.62
C LEU A 15 -3.82 -38.25 5.12
N ALA A 16 -3.64 -38.19 3.80
CA ALA A 16 -2.96 -37.07 3.19
C ALA A 16 -3.87 -35.86 3.41
N ALA A 17 -3.61 -35.12 4.48
CA ALA A 17 -4.09 -33.76 4.61
C ALA A 17 -3.56 -33.00 3.39
N GLN A 18 -4.45 -32.76 2.43
CA GLN A 18 -4.16 -31.83 1.34
C GLN A 18 -4.01 -30.47 1.99
N SER A 19 -2.76 -30.06 2.21
CA SER A 19 -2.44 -28.68 2.52
C SER A 19 -2.88 -27.85 1.31
N THR A 20 -4.11 -27.34 1.32
CA THR A 20 -4.47 -26.20 0.49
C THR A 20 -3.64 -25.05 1.00
N SER A 21 -2.43 -24.88 0.47
CA SER A 21 -1.72 -23.60 0.54
C SER A 21 -2.47 -22.64 -0.38
N SER A 22 -3.70 -22.30 -0.01
CA SER A 22 -4.37 -21.13 -0.51
C SER A 22 -3.70 -19.95 0.17
N GLY A 23 -2.47 -19.65 -0.27
CA GLY A 23 -1.95 -18.31 -0.12
C GLY A 23 -2.91 -17.43 -0.91
N HIS A 24 -3.91 -16.87 -0.23
CA HIS A 24 -4.63 -15.73 -0.76
C HIS A 24 -3.57 -14.65 -0.94
N GLN A 25 -2.99 -14.58 -2.12
CA GLN A 25 -2.34 -13.36 -2.57
C GLN A 25 -3.42 -12.30 -2.48
N LEU A 26 -3.30 -11.39 -1.51
CA LEU A 26 -4.20 -10.23 -1.45
C LEU A 26 -3.91 -9.43 -2.71
N VAL A 27 -4.76 -9.64 -3.72
CA VAL A 27 -4.73 -8.86 -4.94
C VAL A 27 -5.46 -7.56 -4.60
N THR A 28 -4.76 -6.45 -4.73
CA THR A 28 -5.35 -5.12 -4.61
C THR A 28 -6.56 -5.00 -5.53
N ASP A 29 -7.71 -4.58 -4.97
CA ASP A 29 -8.93 -4.42 -5.74
C ASP A 29 -8.71 -3.40 -6.88
N PRO A 30 -9.03 -3.74 -8.14
CA PRO A 30 -8.89 -2.85 -9.29
C PRO A 30 -9.57 -1.48 -9.13
N PHE A 31 -10.59 -1.38 -8.27
CA PHE A 31 -11.22 -0.12 -7.89
C PHE A 31 -10.19 0.89 -7.37
N TYR A 32 -9.33 0.51 -6.43
CA TYR A 32 -8.37 1.43 -5.82
C TYR A 32 -7.28 1.86 -6.78
N LEU A 33 -6.86 0.96 -7.68
CA LEU A 33 -5.94 1.31 -8.77
C LEU A 33 -6.57 2.33 -9.72
N LYS A 34 -7.83 2.14 -10.10
CA LYS A 34 -8.56 3.12 -10.94
C LYS A 34 -8.70 4.47 -10.24
N VAL A 35 -9.05 4.48 -8.95
CA VAL A 35 -9.16 5.72 -8.17
C VAL A 35 -7.80 6.43 -8.06
N PHE A 36 -6.70 5.68 -7.92
CA PHE A 36 -5.34 6.24 -7.95
C PHE A 36 -5.03 6.93 -9.28
N GLU A 37 -5.37 6.30 -10.41
CA GLU A 37 -5.22 6.91 -11.73
C GLU A 37 -6.02 8.20 -11.89
N GLU A 38 -7.28 8.17 -11.46
CA GLU A 38 -8.14 9.36 -11.49
C GLU A 38 -7.61 10.47 -10.59
N ALA A 39 -7.06 10.13 -9.43
CA ALA A 39 -6.42 11.07 -8.53
C ALA A 39 -5.20 11.73 -9.18
N ARG A 40 -4.34 10.96 -9.85
CA ARG A 40 -3.21 11.49 -10.63
C ARG A 40 -3.68 12.43 -11.74
N ALA A 41 -4.75 12.08 -12.45
CA ALA A 41 -5.31 12.93 -13.49
C ALA A 41 -5.89 14.25 -12.94
N ASN A 42 -6.47 14.25 -11.73
CA ASN A 42 -6.90 15.48 -11.06
C ASN A 42 -5.70 16.33 -10.62
N PHE A 43 -4.68 15.70 -10.04
CA PHE A 43 -3.46 16.36 -9.60
C PHE A 43 -2.76 17.08 -10.77
N ASN A 44 -2.60 16.39 -11.89
CA ASN A 44 -1.95 16.94 -13.10
C ASN A 44 -2.72 18.12 -13.70
N ARG A 45 -4.02 18.24 -13.42
CA ARG A 45 -4.86 19.39 -13.82
C ARG A 45 -4.86 20.52 -12.79
N GLY A 46 -4.14 20.38 -11.68
CA GLY A 46 -4.14 21.33 -10.57
C GLY A 46 -5.39 21.28 -9.68
N ASP A 47 -6.29 20.30 -9.88
CA ASP A 47 -7.43 20.08 -9.00
C ASP A 47 -6.99 19.31 -7.75
N TYR A 48 -6.21 19.98 -6.90
CA TYR A 48 -5.60 19.38 -5.71
C TYR A 48 -6.65 18.94 -4.69
N LYS A 49 -7.79 19.62 -4.63
CA LYS A 49 -8.89 19.24 -3.72
C LYS A 49 -9.46 17.87 -4.10
N LYS A 50 -9.78 17.66 -5.38
CA LYS A 50 -10.31 16.38 -5.84
C LYS A 50 -9.24 15.29 -5.87
N ALA A 51 -8.01 15.64 -6.21
CA ALA A 51 -6.88 14.73 -6.13
C ALA A 51 -6.68 14.21 -4.70
N PHE A 52 -6.70 15.10 -3.71
CA PHE A 52 -6.53 14.76 -2.30
C PHE A 52 -7.57 13.75 -1.81
N GLU A 53 -8.86 14.00 -2.08
CA GLU A 53 -9.92 13.06 -1.67
C GLU A 53 -9.82 11.71 -2.39
N ASN A 54 -9.50 11.71 -3.69
CA ASN A 54 -9.33 10.45 -4.42
C ASN A 54 -8.10 9.67 -3.94
N PHE A 55 -6.98 10.33 -3.67
CA PHE A 55 -5.79 9.64 -3.15
C PHE A 55 -6.01 9.08 -1.74
N LYS A 56 -6.85 9.70 -0.90
CA LYS A 56 -7.24 9.12 0.40
C LYS A 56 -7.95 7.78 0.21
N ILE A 57 -8.89 7.74 -0.73
CA ILE A 57 -9.62 6.51 -1.06
C ILE A 57 -8.66 5.46 -1.62
N ALA A 58 -7.78 5.84 -2.56
CA ALA A 58 -6.80 4.93 -3.13
C ALA A 58 -5.85 4.36 -2.06
N ALA A 59 -5.28 5.21 -1.20
CA ALA A 59 -4.33 4.81 -0.16
C ALA A 59 -4.92 3.77 0.80
N PHE A 60 -6.22 3.87 1.11
CA PHE A 60 -6.91 2.89 1.95
C PHE A 60 -6.86 1.48 1.39
N GLY A 61 -6.96 1.31 0.06
CA GLY A 61 -6.88 0.01 -0.59
C GLY A 61 -5.48 -0.46 -0.95
N LEU A 62 -4.46 0.36 -0.72
CA LEU A 62 -3.07 0.10 -1.10
C LEU A 62 -2.18 -0.28 0.10
N LEU A 63 -2.77 -0.62 1.25
CA LEU A 63 -2.03 -0.91 2.48
C LEU A 63 -1.03 -2.08 2.33
N ASP A 64 -1.36 -3.07 1.50
CA ASP A 64 -0.50 -4.21 1.20
C ASP A 64 0.42 -3.98 -0.01
N GLU A 65 0.37 -2.79 -0.64
CA GLU A 65 1.17 -2.39 -1.80
C GLU A 65 2.09 -1.22 -1.43
N PRO A 66 3.19 -1.45 -0.70
CA PRO A 66 4.01 -0.38 -0.13
C PRO A 66 4.61 0.56 -1.19
N ASP A 67 4.88 0.06 -2.40
CA ASP A 67 5.38 0.88 -3.51
C ASP A 67 4.33 1.89 -4.00
N LEU A 68 3.07 1.49 -4.11
CA LEU A 68 1.99 2.37 -4.54
C LEU A 68 1.49 3.25 -3.38
N LEU A 69 1.46 2.72 -2.16
CA LEU A 69 1.12 3.48 -0.96
C LEU A 69 2.07 4.65 -0.74
N GLY A 70 3.37 4.43 -0.91
CA GLY A 70 4.37 5.49 -0.83
C GLY A 70 4.11 6.60 -1.84
N GLN A 71 3.74 6.24 -3.08
CA GLN A 71 3.38 7.22 -4.10
C GLN A 71 2.09 7.97 -3.75
N ALA A 72 1.07 7.28 -3.24
CA ALA A 72 -0.18 7.91 -2.81
C ALA A 72 0.05 8.93 -1.71
N TYR A 73 0.85 8.58 -0.69
CA TYR A 73 1.18 9.50 0.41
C TYR A 73 2.02 10.69 -0.03
N VAL A 74 2.91 10.54 -1.01
CA VAL A 74 3.60 11.68 -1.61
C VAL A 74 2.60 12.64 -2.25
N TYR A 75 1.70 12.14 -3.09
CA TYR A 75 0.68 12.99 -3.71
C TYR A 75 -0.27 13.62 -2.70
N LEU A 76 -0.63 12.91 -1.63
CA LEU A 76 -1.43 13.45 -0.53
C LEU A 76 -0.72 14.57 0.19
N THR A 77 0.56 14.39 0.50
CA THR A 77 1.39 15.42 1.14
C THR A 77 1.48 16.66 0.27
N VAL A 78 1.79 16.50 -1.03
CA VAL A 78 1.89 17.65 -1.94
C VAL A 78 0.54 18.33 -2.14
N SER A 79 -0.55 17.57 -2.30
CA SER A 79 -1.89 18.15 -2.45
C SER A 79 -2.33 18.91 -1.20
N ALA A 80 -2.11 18.35 0.00
CA ALA A 80 -2.39 19.03 1.27
C ALA A 80 -1.60 20.33 1.40
N TYR A 81 -0.31 20.31 1.02
CA TYR A 81 0.54 21.50 1.03
C TYR A 81 0.00 22.59 0.10
N GLN A 82 -0.38 22.23 -1.14
CA GLN A 82 -0.97 23.17 -2.10
C GLN A 82 -2.32 23.74 -1.62
N LEU A 83 -3.04 23.01 -0.79
CA LEU A 83 -4.30 23.45 -0.18
C LEU A 83 -4.12 24.23 1.13
N GLY A 84 -2.88 24.42 1.60
CA GLY A 84 -2.59 25.08 2.89
C GLY A 84 -3.04 24.27 4.12
N GLN A 85 -3.20 22.95 3.98
CA GLN A 85 -3.66 22.07 5.05
C GLN A 85 -2.48 21.49 5.83
N ALA A 86 -1.85 22.31 6.68
CA ALA A 86 -0.62 21.96 7.41
C ALA A 86 -0.76 20.67 8.24
N ASP A 87 -1.84 20.51 9.01
CA ASP A 87 -2.08 19.31 9.84
C ASP A 87 -2.09 18.01 9.00
N GLN A 88 -2.61 18.09 7.76
CA GLN A 88 -2.63 16.94 6.85
C GLN A 88 -1.24 16.67 6.27
N VAL A 89 -0.45 17.70 5.99
CA VAL A 89 0.94 17.54 5.57
C VAL A 89 1.73 16.81 6.65
N GLU A 90 1.64 17.26 7.90
CA GLU A 90 2.30 16.60 9.05
C GLU A 90 1.84 15.15 9.21
N HIS A 91 0.52 14.92 9.10
CA HIS A 91 -0.04 13.57 9.18
C HIS A 91 0.57 12.62 8.16
N TYR A 92 0.62 12.99 6.88
CA TYR A 92 1.14 12.09 5.85
C TYR A 92 2.66 11.92 5.91
N LEU A 93 3.40 12.95 6.33
CA LEU A 93 4.83 12.81 6.62
C LEU A 93 5.09 11.82 7.77
N ASP A 94 4.28 11.86 8.84
CA ASP A 94 4.31 10.87 9.92
C ASP A 94 4.02 9.46 9.40
N GLN A 95 2.97 9.29 8.57
CA GLN A 95 2.65 7.97 8.00
C GLN A 95 3.78 7.41 7.13
N ILE A 96 4.37 8.25 6.27
CA ILE A 96 5.52 7.85 5.43
C ILE A 96 6.70 7.39 6.31
N SER A 97 6.99 8.13 7.39
CA SER A 97 8.06 7.80 8.33
C SER A 97 7.79 6.49 9.08
N ARG A 98 6.61 6.37 9.70
CA ARG A 98 6.19 5.20 10.49
C ARG A 98 6.19 3.91 9.67
N LEU A 99 5.78 3.98 8.42
CA LEU A 99 5.74 2.86 7.49
C LEU A 99 7.07 2.66 6.72
N LYS A 100 8.08 3.49 7.00
CA LYS A 100 9.42 3.42 6.39
C LYS A 100 9.39 3.46 4.86
N LEU A 101 8.54 4.32 4.29
CA LEU A 101 8.29 4.37 2.85
C LEU A 101 9.30 5.23 2.07
N PHE A 102 10.22 5.96 2.73
CA PHE A 102 11.18 6.84 2.04
C PHE A 102 12.05 6.13 1.01
N GLY A 103 12.53 4.91 1.30
CA GLY A 103 13.30 4.12 0.33
C GLY A 103 12.48 3.74 -0.91
N ARG A 104 11.22 3.37 -0.70
CA ARG A 104 10.25 3.04 -1.75
C ARG A 104 9.94 4.25 -2.62
N ILE A 105 9.70 5.40 -1.99
CA ILE A 105 9.44 6.68 -2.66
C ILE A 105 10.65 7.10 -3.52
N SER A 106 11.86 6.98 -2.99
CA SER A 106 13.09 7.30 -3.71
C SER A 106 13.24 6.47 -4.99
N ALA A 107 13.01 5.15 -4.89
CA ALA A 107 13.09 4.21 -6.00
C ALA A 107 11.89 4.24 -6.97
N SER A 108 10.80 4.92 -6.59
CA SER A 108 9.55 4.93 -7.37
C SER A 108 9.67 5.62 -8.73
N THR A 109 8.66 5.41 -9.57
CA THR A 109 8.48 6.05 -10.87
C THR A 109 7.76 7.42 -10.79
N LEU A 110 7.69 8.04 -9.61
CA LEU A 110 7.06 9.36 -9.48
C LEU A 110 7.72 10.39 -10.41
N PRO A 111 6.93 11.28 -11.04
CA PRO A 111 7.47 12.37 -11.85
C PRO A 111 8.48 13.20 -11.06
N LYS A 112 9.52 13.70 -11.75
CA LYS A 112 10.60 14.45 -11.11
C LYS A 112 10.05 15.69 -10.39
N GLU A 113 9.11 16.42 -11.00
CA GLU A 113 8.55 17.62 -10.36
C GLU A 113 7.84 17.30 -9.04
N VAL A 114 7.16 16.15 -8.97
CA VAL A 114 6.47 15.71 -7.75
C VAL A 114 7.48 15.32 -6.67
N LYS A 115 8.55 14.60 -7.04
CA LYS A 115 9.64 14.26 -6.10
C LYS A 115 10.35 15.50 -5.57
N ASP A 116 10.64 16.46 -6.44
CA ASP A 116 11.29 17.72 -6.05
C ASP A 116 10.39 18.51 -5.10
N LYS A 117 9.09 18.64 -5.40
CA LYS A 117 8.15 19.34 -4.53
C LYS A 117 7.98 18.63 -3.19
N PHE A 118 7.90 17.31 -3.18
CA PHE A 118 7.84 16.54 -1.94
C PHE A 118 9.11 16.74 -1.09
N LYS A 119 10.29 16.75 -1.72
CA LYS A 119 11.55 17.02 -1.03
C LYS A 119 11.56 18.43 -0.42
N GLU A 120 11.13 19.45 -1.17
CA GLU A 120 10.99 20.82 -0.66
C GLU A 120 10.10 20.87 0.60
N ILE A 121 8.98 20.14 0.58
CA ILE A 121 8.08 20.03 1.74
C ILE A 121 8.80 19.36 2.91
N CYS A 122 9.43 18.21 2.71
CA CYS A 122 10.22 17.53 3.75
C CYS A 122 11.26 18.45 4.39
N ASP A 123 12.02 19.21 3.57
CA ASP A 123 13.01 20.16 4.06
C ASP A 123 12.35 21.27 4.92
N SER A 124 11.20 21.81 4.48
CA SER A 124 10.47 22.85 5.21
C SER A 124 9.90 22.38 6.56
N TYR A 125 9.50 21.11 6.65
CA TYR A 125 9.03 20.46 7.88
C TYR A 125 10.15 19.78 8.67
N LYS A 126 11.42 19.95 8.25
CA LYS A 126 12.63 19.37 8.89
C LYS A 126 12.58 17.85 9.03
N ILE A 127 11.95 17.17 8.07
CA ILE A 127 11.90 15.71 8.03
C ILE A 127 13.21 15.16 7.49
N LEU A 128 13.86 14.28 8.25
CA LEU A 128 15.04 13.55 7.80
C LEU A 128 14.61 12.42 6.86
N THR A 129 14.90 12.56 5.57
CA THR A 129 14.55 11.56 4.54
C THR A 129 15.58 10.43 4.41
N SER A 130 16.57 10.36 5.31
CA SER A 130 17.65 9.38 5.29
C SER A 130 17.12 8.01 5.70
N GLY A 131 16.99 7.10 4.73
CA GLY A 131 16.72 5.68 4.90
C GLY A 131 17.55 4.86 3.92
#